data_AF-A0A0L8H380-F1
#
_entry.id   AF-A0A0L8H380-F1
#
_cell.length_a   1.000
_cell.length_b   1.000
_cell.length_c   1.000
_cell.angle_alpha   90.00
_cell.angle_beta   90.00
_cell.angle_gamma   90.00
#
_symmetry.space_group_name_H-M   'P 1'
#
loop_
_entity.id
_entity.type
_entity.pdbx_description
1 polymer ?
#
loop_
_entity_poly.entity_id
_entity_poly.type
_entity_poly.pdbx_seq_one_letter_code
_entity_poly.pdbx_strand_id
1 'polypeptide(L)' 'VGFALRKIVSKLSSYTNIQVDESGTWTLDITSTFKNIHLQFKLGEEFDETTGDGRHMKVSIYLSRP' A
#
# COMPACT_ATOMS: atom_id res chain seq x y z
N VAL A 1 -0.25 17.23 3.74
CA VAL A 1 0.81 16.83 2.76
C VAL A 1 1.29 18.06 1.97
N GLY A 2 2.53 18.50 2.20
CA GLY A 2 3.10 19.70 1.55
C GLY A 2 3.43 19.53 0.07
N PHE A 3 3.40 20.62 -0.71
CA PHE A 3 3.57 20.63 -2.18
C PHE A 3 4.91 20.02 -2.65
N ALA A 4 5.99 20.26 -1.91
CA ALA A 4 7.30 19.68 -2.20
C ALA A 4 7.31 18.15 -2.07
N LEU A 5 6.68 17.62 -1.01
CA LEU A 5 6.55 16.17 -0.80
C LEU A 5 5.67 15.53 -1.88
N ARG A 6 4.59 16.20 -2.33
CA ARG A 6 3.77 15.71 -3.45
C ARG A 6 4.56 15.58 -4.76
N LYS A 7 5.39 16.59 -5.09
CA LYS A 7 6.24 16.57 -6.28
C LYS A 7 7.31 15.48 -6.21
N ILE A 8 7.92 15.28 -5.04
CA ILE A 8 8.93 14.23 -4.85
C ILE A 8 8.27 12.86 -5.03
N VAL A 9 7.17 12.56 -4.33
CA VAL A 9 6.45 11.28 -4.48
C VAL A 9 6.03 11.01 -5.93
N SER A 10 5.61 12.03 -6.69
CA SER A 10 5.23 11.86 -8.11
C SER A 10 6.40 11.57 -9.07
N LYS A 11 7.64 11.85 -8.65
CA LYS A 11 8.85 11.62 -9.46
C LYS A 11 9.65 10.40 -9.03
N LEU A 12 9.28 9.78 -7.91
CA LEU A 12 9.98 8.61 -7.41
C LEU A 12 9.51 7.36 -8.17
N SER A 13 10.44 6.75 -8.91
CA SER A 13 10.28 5.38 -9.37
C SER A 13 10.29 4.48 -8.12
N SER A 14 9.18 3.80 -7.87
CA SER A 14 9.07 2.78 -6.83
C SER A 14 9.06 1.41 -7.49
N TYR A 15 9.77 0.47 -6.87
CA TYR A 15 9.69 -0.93 -7.24
C TYR A 15 8.56 -1.55 -6.42
N THR A 16 7.51 -2.00 -7.09
CA THR A 16 6.37 -2.66 -6.45
C THR A 16 6.44 -4.15 -6.79
N ASN A 17 6.60 -4.99 -5.78
CA ASN A 17 6.49 -6.44 -5.89
C ASN A 17 5.15 -6.87 -5.30
N ILE A 18 4.40 -7.66 -6.07
CA ILE A 18 3.10 -8.21 -5.67
C ILE A 18 3.24 -9.73 -5.72
N GLN A 19 3.05 -10.36 -4.57
CA GLN A 19 3.09 -11.81 -4.42
C GLN A 19 1.76 -12.30 -3.87
N VAL A 20 1.36 -13.48 -4.31
CA VAL A 20 0.16 -14.16 -3.84
C VAL A 20 0.53 -15.56 -3.45
N ASP A 21 0.32 -15.89 -2.18
CA ASP A 21 0.58 -17.24 -1.67
C ASP A 21 -0.57 -18.19 -2.05
N GLU A 22 -0.30 -19.49 -2.04
CA GLU A 22 -1.31 -20.55 -2.25
C GLU A 22 -2.46 -20.48 -1.23
N SER A 23 -2.24 -19.83 -0.09
CA SER A 23 -3.24 -19.56 0.96
C SER A 23 -4.19 -18.39 0.63
N GLY A 24 -4.00 -17.69 -0.50
CA GLY A 24 -4.77 -16.51 -0.87
C GLY A 24 -4.34 -15.23 -0.15
N THR A 25 -3.18 -15.24 0.49
CA THR A 25 -2.60 -14.06 1.15
C THR A 25 -1.81 -13.25 0.13
N TRP A 26 -2.08 -11.94 0.06
CA TRP A 26 -1.42 -11.00 -0.83
C TRP A 26 -0.35 -10.23 -0.08
N THR A 27 0.85 -10.20 -0.63
CA THR A 27 1.99 -9.44 -0.12
C THR A 27 2.35 -8.36 -1.13
N LEU A 28 2.33 -7.11 -0.68
CA LEU A 28 2.65 -5.92 -1.44
C LEU A 28 3.88 -5.26 -0.83
N ASP A 29 5.00 -5.37 -1.55
CA ASP A 29 6.26 -4.74 -1.17
C ASP A 29 6.55 -3.57 -2.10
N ILE A 30 6.39 -2.35 -1.57
CA ILE A 30 6.72 -1.13 -2.29
C ILE A 30 8.06 -0.63 -1.75
N THR A 31 9.10 -0.83 -2.55
CA THR A 31 10.44 -0.30 -2.27
C THR A 31 10.63 1.00 -3.01
N SER A 32 10.93 2.08 -2.29
CA SER A 32 11.25 3.39 -2.88
C SER A 32 12.42 4.01 -2.15
N THR A 33 13.17 4.89 -2.81
CA THR A 33 14.28 5.64 -2.19
C THR A 33 13.85 6.50 -1.00
N PHE A 34 12.55 6.74 -0.83
CA PHE A 34 12.01 7.51 0.30
C PHE A 34 11.49 6.64 1.45
N LYS A 35 10.80 5.54 1.14
CA LYS A 35 10.16 4.69 2.14
C LYS A 35 9.92 3.30 1.55
N ASN A 36 10.23 2.26 2.32
CA ASN A 36 9.83 0.90 2.02
C ASN A 36 8.53 0.60 2.79
N ILE A 37 7.56 0.03 2.10
CA ILE A 37 6.27 -0.37 2.66
C ILE A 37 6.12 -1.86 2.39
N HIS A 38 5.92 -2.64 3.45
CA HIS A 38 5.58 -4.05 3.40
C HIS A 38 4.14 -4.18 3.91
N LEU A 39 3.23 -4.65 3.06
CA LEU A 39 1.82 -4.82 3.40
C LEU A 39 1.39 -6.24 3.05
N GLN A 40 0.92 -6.97 4.05
CA GLN A 40 0.34 -8.30 3.86
C GLN A 40 -1.14 -8.22 4.19
N PHE A 41 -2.00 -8.59 3.24
CA PHE A 41 -3.45 -8.51 3.37
C PHE A 41 -4.15 -9.63 2.64
N LYS A 42 -5.44 -9.79 2.89
CA LYS A 42 -6.31 -10.69 2.14
C LYS A 42 -7.39 -9.88 1.43
N LEU A 43 -7.75 -10.29 0.22
CA LEU A 43 -8.80 -9.63 -0.54
C LEU A 43 -10.14 -9.78 0.19
N GLY A 44 -10.85 -8.66 0.36
CA GLY A 44 -12.14 -8.60 1.02
C GLY A 44 -12.13 -8.68 2.55
N GLU A 45 -10.96 -8.74 3.20
CA GLU A 45 -10.85 -8.61 4.66
C GLU A 45 -10.58 -7.15 5.06
N GLU A 46 -11.33 -6.67 6.07
CA GLU A 46 -11.10 -5.35 6.68
C GLU A 46 -9.86 -5.38 7.56
N PHE A 47 -8.97 -4.40 7.39
CA PHE A 47 -7.87 -4.15 8.31
C PHE A 47 -7.86 -2.68 8.74
N ASP A 48 -7.39 -2.44 9.96
CA ASP A 48 -7.27 -1.10 10.53
C ASP A 48 -5.94 -0.46 10.06
N GLU A 49 -6.04 0.54 9.19
CA GLU A 49 -4.91 1.36 8.77
C GLU A 49 -4.92 2.67 9.57
N THR A 50 -3.80 2.96 10.24
CA THR A 50 -3.59 4.26 10.87
C THR A 50 -2.78 5.13 9.91
N THR A 51 -3.45 6.08 9.27
CA THR A 51 -2.78 7.02 8.36
C THR A 51 -1.85 7.94 9.17
N GLY A 52 -0.76 8.42 8.56
CA GLY A 52 0.24 9.26 9.22
C GLY A 52 -0.25 10.60 9.77
N ASP A 53 -1.53 10.92 9.61
CA ASP A 53 -2.24 12.06 10.21
C ASP A 53 -3.05 11.70 11.48
N GLY A 54 -2.92 10.47 11.98
CA GLY A 54 -3.53 10.00 13.22
C GLY A 54 -4.98 9.52 13.07
N ARG A 55 -5.48 9.37 11.83
CA ARG A 55 -6.82 8.82 11.58
C ARG A 55 -6.76 7.30 11.53
N HIS A 56 -7.64 6.67 12.29
CA HIS A 56 -7.93 5.25 12.20
C HIS A 56 -9.00 5.04 11.13
N MET A 57 -8.67 4.28 10.10
CA MET A 57 -9.59 3.93 9.03
C MET A 57 -9.58 2.42 8.82
N LYS A 58 -10.75 1.86 8.57
CA LYS A 58 -10.90 0.49 8.09
C LYS A 58 -10.77 0.47 6.58
N VAL A 59 -9.87 -0.35 6.06
CA VAL A 59 -9.60 -0.49 4.64
C VAL A 59 -9.90 -1.92 4.20
N SER A 60 -10.54 -2.08 3.06
CA SER A 60 -10.78 -3.35 2.39
C SER A 60 -10.34 -3.25 0.94
N ILE A 61 -9.59 -4.25 0.46
CA ILE A 61 -9.03 -4.25 -0.90
C ILE A 61 -9.76 -5.31 -1.73
N TYR A 62 -10.19 -4.92 -2.93
CA TYR A 62 -10.88 -5.79 -3.89
C TYR A 62 -10.22 -5.71 -5.26
N LEU A 63 -10.21 -6.83 -5.97
CA LEU A 63 -9.78 -6.88 -7.38
C LEU A 63 -10.99 -6.63 -8.28
N SER A 64 -11.03 -5.50 -8.98
CA SER A 64 -12.03 -5.25 -10.02
C SER A 64 -11.54 -5.78 -11.37
N ARG A 65 -12.42 -6.45 -12.12
CA ARG A 65 -12.16 -6.72 -13.55
C ARG A 65 -12.39 -5.44 -14.36
N PRO A 66 -11.61 -5.21 -15.43
CA PRO A 66 -11.74 -4.04 -16.30
C PRO A 66 -13.05 -4.05 -17.10
#